data_AF-A0A317HYG7-F1
#
_entry.id   AF-A0A317HYG7-F1
#
_cell.length_a   1.000
_cell.length_b   1.000
_cell.length_c   1.000
_cell.angle_alpha   90.00
_cell.angle_beta   90.00
_cell.angle_gamma   90.00
#
_symmetry.space_group_name_H-M   'P 1'
#
loop_
_entity.id
_entity.type
_entity.pdbx_description
1 polymer ?
#
loop_
_entity_poly.entity_id
_entity_poly.type
_entity_poly.pdbx_seq_one_letter_code
_entity_poly.pdbx_strand_id
1 'polypeptide(L)'
;MKRRSTAWFGPRDKGGFIHRSWMKNQGFPDHEFDGRPVIGICNTWSELTPCNAHFRKLADHVKRGVYEAGGFPLEFPVMSLGETLMRPTAMLFRNLVSMDVEESIRANPLDGVILLAGCDKTTPALLMGAASCDLPAIMISGGPMLNGKFHGEDIGSGTDVWRFSEDVRSGAMSECDFLEAEGCMNRSAGHCMTMGTASTMASVVEAIGIGMPTNAAIPAVDAHRYALAQMAGKRIVEMVQEDLRMSKILTRDAFENAIRVVGAIGGSTNAVIHLLAIAGRIGVNLSLDDWDSLGRGVPCLVNLMPSGKYLMEDFYYAGGLPAVIRDLGDLIHRDALTVNGKTIGENTSTAPCYNRDVIRSVSEPLVREGGIAVLRGNLCPNGAVLKPSAATPALMKHCGRAVVFESIEELHSRIDDPNLEIDETSVMVLKNCGPRGYPGMAEVGNMPLPPKLLKKGVTDMVRISDARMSGTAYGTVVLHIAPEAAAGGPLALVKEGDFIELDVDARRLHLDVTDEELERRGSEWKPPAQPPQRGYYKLYYDHVMQADQGADLDFLIGRSGTDVPRESH
;
A
#
# COMPACT_ATOMS: atom_id res chain seq x y z
N MET A 1 8.22 34.83 -2.68
CA MET A 1 7.04 34.58 -1.80
C MET A 1 7.51 34.53 -0.36
N LYS A 2 6.78 35.08 0.62
CA LYS A 2 7.16 34.98 2.04
C LYS A 2 6.82 33.55 2.51
N ARG A 3 7.83 32.78 2.94
CA ARG A 3 7.70 31.38 3.36
C ARG A 3 7.03 31.28 4.73
N ARG A 4 6.35 30.17 5.04
CA ARG A 4 5.60 30.04 6.30
C ARG A 4 6.50 29.96 7.52
N SER A 5 7.69 29.36 7.40
CA SER A 5 8.72 29.35 8.44
C SER A 5 9.10 30.75 8.94
N THR A 6 8.97 31.77 8.08
CA THR A 6 9.25 33.17 8.45
C THR A 6 8.26 33.75 9.45
N ALA A 7 7.11 33.11 9.70
CA ALA A 7 6.23 33.50 10.80
C ALA A 7 6.83 33.16 12.17
N TRP A 8 7.58 32.05 12.28
CA TRP A 8 8.31 31.69 13.50
C TRP A 8 9.67 32.38 13.58
N PHE A 9 10.46 32.30 12.51
CA PHE A 9 11.87 32.69 12.55
C PHE A 9 12.15 34.11 12.05
N GLY A 10 11.19 34.76 11.41
CA GLY A 10 11.33 36.13 10.90
C GLY A 10 11.16 37.25 11.94
N PRO A 11 10.18 37.19 12.88
CA PRO A 11 9.90 38.30 13.78
C PRO A 11 11.08 38.68 14.68
N ARG A 12 11.29 39.98 14.89
CA ARG A 12 12.32 40.51 15.81
C ARG A 12 11.71 40.93 17.15
N ASP A 13 10.69 40.22 17.58
CA ASP A 13 9.96 40.43 18.82
C ASP A 13 10.18 39.25 19.80
N LYS A 14 9.39 39.23 20.87
CA LYS A 14 9.37 38.14 21.88
C LYS A 14 9.15 36.77 21.23
N GLY A 15 8.21 36.64 20.30
CA GLY A 15 7.86 35.36 19.67
C GLY A 15 9.01 34.82 18.84
N GLY A 16 9.51 35.63 17.90
CA GLY A 16 10.64 35.22 17.08
C GLY A 16 11.95 35.02 17.87
N PHE A 17 12.15 35.75 18.99
CA PHE A 17 13.25 35.48 19.92
C PHE A 17 13.12 34.09 20.54
N ILE A 18 11.95 33.74 21.10
CA ILE A 18 11.69 32.43 21.71
C ILE A 18 12.01 31.33 20.69
N HIS A 19 11.36 31.37 19.52
CA HIS A 19 11.48 30.33 18.49
C HIS A 19 12.93 30.13 18.03
N ARG A 20 13.66 31.20 17.69
CA ARG A 20 15.07 31.09 17.27
C ARG A 20 15.99 30.67 18.41
N SER A 21 15.82 31.22 19.61
CA SER A 21 16.72 30.92 20.75
C SER A 21 16.68 29.44 21.14
N TRP A 22 15.50 28.82 21.09
CA TRP A 22 15.34 27.40 21.39
C TRP A 22 15.95 26.53 20.30
N MET A 23 15.79 26.87 19.02
CA MET A 23 16.45 26.14 17.95
C MET A 23 17.98 26.24 18.00
N LYS A 24 18.53 27.40 18.39
CA LYS A 24 19.99 27.61 18.49
C LYS A 24 20.66 26.77 19.58
N ASN A 25 19.93 26.19 20.53
CA ASN A 25 20.52 25.32 21.56
C ASN A 25 21.17 24.04 20.97
N GLN A 26 20.84 23.69 19.73
CA GLN A 26 21.44 22.59 18.96
C GLN A 26 22.73 22.99 18.21
N GLY A 27 23.12 24.26 18.25
CA GLY A 27 24.32 24.77 17.57
C GLY A 27 24.07 25.29 16.15
N PHE A 28 22.83 25.59 15.76
CA PHE A 28 22.54 26.21 14.47
C PHE A 28 22.99 27.68 14.42
N PRO A 29 23.74 28.10 13.39
CA PRO A 29 24.20 29.48 13.26
C PRO A 29 23.05 30.42 12.86
N ASP A 30 23.21 31.71 13.17
CA ASP A 30 22.19 32.75 12.94
C ASP A 30 21.65 32.81 11.50
N HIS A 31 22.50 32.54 10.52
CA HIS A 31 22.13 32.61 9.12
C HIS A 31 21.16 31.50 8.68
N GLU A 32 20.98 30.40 9.43
CA GLU A 32 19.97 29.38 9.10
C GLU A 32 18.53 29.92 9.22
N PHE A 33 18.35 31.03 9.94
CA PHE A 33 17.06 31.68 10.20
C PHE A 33 16.83 32.92 9.32
N ASP A 34 17.60 33.09 8.24
CA ASP A 34 17.53 34.23 7.31
C ASP A 34 16.29 34.22 6.39
N GLY A 35 15.47 33.18 6.50
CA GLY A 35 14.27 32.98 5.71
C GLY A 35 14.44 31.99 4.56
N ARG A 36 15.60 31.31 4.42
CA ARG A 36 15.78 30.14 3.52
C ARG A 36 14.73 29.05 3.72
N PRO A 37 14.53 28.13 2.73
CA PRO A 37 13.60 27.01 2.88
C PRO A 37 13.93 26.13 4.08
N VAL A 38 13.00 25.98 5.01
CA VAL A 38 13.11 25.00 6.10
C VAL A 38 12.49 23.69 5.65
N ILE A 39 13.28 22.63 5.57
CA ILE A 39 12.86 21.33 5.04
C ILE A 39 12.68 20.34 6.17
N GLY A 40 11.46 19.85 6.35
CA GLY A 40 11.18 18.75 7.25
C GLY A 40 11.57 17.41 6.63
N ILE A 41 12.25 16.55 7.38
CA ILE A 41 12.54 15.16 6.99
C ILE A 41 11.70 14.27 7.89
N CYS A 42 10.52 13.88 7.41
CA CYS A 42 9.57 13.01 8.09
C CYS A 42 10.09 11.57 8.04
N ASN A 43 10.55 11.06 9.19
CA ASN A 43 11.26 9.79 9.24
C ASN A 43 10.47 8.69 9.94
N THR A 44 10.14 7.61 9.24
CA THR A 44 9.55 6.38 9.80
C THR A 44 10.61 5.34 10.16
N TRP A 45 11.74 5.77 10.74
CA TRP A 45 12.73 4.85 11.28
C TRP A 45 12.26 4.31 12.64
N SER A 46 12.42 3.01 12.86
CA SER A 46 12.29 2.38 14.17
C SER A 46 13.02 1.04 14.17
N GLU A 47 13.62 0.66 15.29
CA GLU A 47 14.13 -0.70 15.49
C GLU A 47 13.00 -1.75 15.49
N LEU A 48 11.76 -1.32 15.78
CA LEU A 48 10.55 -2.14 15.65
C LEU A 48 9.99 -2.17 14.21
N THR A 49 10.65 -1.53 13.24
CA THR A 49 10.27 -1.57 11.82
C THR A 49 11.50 -1.91 11.00
N PRO A 50 11.88 -3.20 10.93
CA PRO A 50 13.13 -3.63 10.30
C PRO A 50 13.21 -3.24 8.81
N CYS A 51 12.07 -3.13 8.13
CA CYS A 51 12.02 -2.67 6.73
C CYS A 51 12.58 -1.25 6.52
N ASN A 52 12.57 -0.43 7.57
CA ASN A 52 12.99 0.96 7.55
C ASN A 52 14.28 1.18 8.37
N ALA A 53 14.96 0.12 8.81
CA ALA A 53 16.07 0.20 9.76
C ALA A 53 17.24 1.10 9.29
N HIS A 54 17.42 1.24 7.98
CA HIS A 54 18.47 2.06 7.35
C HIS A 54 18.12 3.54 7.21
N PHE A 55 16.92 3.98 7.60
CA PHE A 55 16.43 5.33 7.28
C PHE A 55 17.19 6.46 7.97
N ARG A 56 17.83 6.23 9.12
CA ARG A 56 18.74 7.23 9.73
C ARG A 56 19.85 7.63 8.76
N LYS A 57 20.48 6.63 8.13
CA LYS A 57 21.52 6.86 7.12
C LYS A 57 20.95 7.55 5.87
N LEU A 58 19.73 7.19 5.47
CA LEU A 58 19.06 7.83 4.34
C LEU A 58 18.78 9.32 4.62
N ALA A 59 18.30 9.65 5.82
CA ALA A 59 18.07 11.01 6.28
C ALA A 59 19.35 11.85 6.26
N ASP A 60 20.51 11.29 6.63
CA ASP A 60 21.79 11.99 6.53
C ASP A 60 22.15 12.35 5.08
N HIS A 61 21.85 11.48 4.11
CA HIS A 61 22.06 11.80 2.69
C HIS A 61 21.09 12.88 2.20
N VAL A 62 19.83 12.85 2.64
CA VAL A 62 18.86 13.93 2.37
C VAL A 62 19.37 15.26 2.93
N LYS A 63 19.82 15.30 4.18
CA LYS A 63 20.36 16.51 4.82
C LYS A 63 21.49 17.13 3.99
N ARG A 64 22.40 16.31 3.46
CA ARG A 64 23.49 16.78 2.58
C ARG A 64 22.94 17.52 1.35
N GLY A 65 21.94 16.93 0.68
CA GLY A 65 21.31 17.57 -0.48
C GLY A 65 20.61 18.88 -0.15
N VAL A 66 19.92 18.94 1.00
CA VAL A 66 19.25 20.17 1.46
C VAL A 66 20.28 21.27 1.73
N TYR A 67 21.36 20.96 2.44
CA TYR A 67 22.44 21.91 2.69
C TYR A 67 23.12 22.38 1.38
N GLU A 68 23.37 21.46 0.44
CA GLU A 68 23.95 21.79 -0.88
C GLU A 68 23.08 22.78 -1.67
N ALA A 69 21.75 22.73 -1.50
CA ALA A 69 20.81 23.66 -2.12
C ALA A 69 20.57 24.95 -1.33
N GLY A 70 21.21 25.12 -0.16
CA GLY A 70 21.03 26.28 0.71
C GLY A 70 19.72 26.27 1.51
N GLY A 71 19.14 25.10 1.77
CA GLY A 71 18.02 24.93 2.70
C GLY A 71 18.48 24.60 4.12
N PHE A 72 17.53 24.61 5.06
CA PHE A 72 17.74 24.24 6.46
C PHE A 72 16.98 22.93 6.78
N PRO A 73 17.66 21.77 6.86
CA PRO A 73 17.00 20.48 7.09
C PRO A 73 16.77 20.21 8.59
N LEU A 74 15.53 19.82 8.92
CA LEU A 74 15.12 19.40 10.25
C LEU A 74 14.43 18.04 10.18
N GLU A 75 15.02 17.04 10.83
CA GLU A 75 14.44 15.70 10.90
C GLU A 75 13.43 15.62 12.05
N PHE A 76 12.27 15.01 11.79
CA PHE A 76 11.28 14.72 12.81
C PHE A 76 10.73 13.29 12.62
N PRO A 77 10.56 12.53 13.71
CA PRO A 77 9.97 11.20 13.65
C PRO A 77 8.45 11.27 13.65
N VAL A 78 7.82 10.26 13.06
CA VAL A 78 6.40 9.92 13.25
C VAL A 78 6.32 8.42 13.56
N MET A 79 5.17 7.94 14.06
CA MET A 79 5.01 6.52 14.33
C MET A 79 5.31 5.66 13.08
N SER A 80 6.22 4.70 13.22
CA SER A 80 6.63 3.82 12.14
C SER A 80 5.79 2.54 12.13
N LEU A 81 5.10 2.27 11.02
CA LEU A 81 4.19 1.14 10.88
C LEU A 81 4.91 -0.10 10.34
N GLY A 82 5.30 -1.00 11.24
CA GLY A 82 5.87 -2.31 10.89
C GLY A 82 4.79 -3.38 10.72
N GLU A 83 4.44 -3.72 9.46
CA GLU A 83 3.40 -4.71 9.14
C GLU A 83 3.66 -6.07 9.82
N THR A 84 4.92 -6.46 9.95
CA THR A 84 5.31 -7.77 10.48
C THR A 84 5.16 -7.93 11.98
N LEU A 85 5.16 -6.83 12.75
CA LEU A 85 5.18 -6.88 14.23
C LEU A 85 3.93 -6.24 14.88
N MET A 86 3.26 -5.31 14.20
CA MET A 86 2.10 -4.62 14.76
C MET A 86 0.84 -5.49 14.75
N ARG A 87 0.15 -5.54 15.91
CA ARG A 87 -1.11 -6.27 16.08
C ARG A 87 -2.25 -5.31 16.46
N PRO A 88 -3.51 -5.58 16.05
CA PRO A 88 -3.97 -6.73 15.27
C PRO A 88 -3.54 -6.68 13.79
N THR A 89 -3.29 -5.48 13.25
CA THR A 89 -2.73 -5.24 11.92
C THR A 89 -2.23 -3.80 11.83
N ALA A 90 -1.20 -3.52 11.02
CA ALA A 90 -0.71 -2.16 10.83
C ALA A 90 -1.71 -1.24 10.09
N MET A 91 -2.64 -1.81 9.31
CA MET A 91 -3.68 -1.03 8.61
C MET A 91 -4.57 -0.24 9.59
N LEU A 92 -4.83 -0.80 10.78
CA LEU A 92 -5.55 -0.11 11.85
C LEU A 92 -4.94 1.25 12.17
N PHE A 93 -3.60 1.34 12.14
CA PHE A 93 -2.84 2.52 12.56
C PHE A 93 -2.46 3.45 11.41
N ARG A 94 -2.75 3.11 10.14
CA ARG A 94 -2.47 3.98 8.98
C ARG A 94 -3.05 5.38 9.16
N ASN A 95 -4.32 5.46 9.57
CA ASN A 95 -5.02 6.73 9.72
C ASN A 95 -4.47 7.52 10.91
N LEU A 96 -4.09 6.85 12.01
CA LEU A 96 -3.40 7.47 13.15
C LEU A 96 -2.12 8.18 12.72
N VAL A 97 -1.28 7.49 11.95
CA VAL A 97 -0.01 8.07 11.46
C VAL A 97 -0.27 9.17 10.45
N SER A 98 -1.32 9.09 9.64
CA SER A 98 -1.66 10.21 8.75
C SER A 98 -1.99 11.49 9.51
N MET A 99 -2.67 11.40 10.66
CA MET A 99 -2.93 12.55 11.54
C MET A 99 -1.64 13.08 12.18
N ASP A 100 -0.77 12.18 12.65
CA ASP A 100 0.54 12.53 13.22
C ASP A 100 1.39 13.32 12.20
N VAL A 101 1.44 12.84 10.96
CA VAL A 101 2.15 13.51 9.85
C VAL A 101 1.53 14.87 9.55
N GLU A 102 0.22 14.93 9.39
CA GLU A 102 -0.51 16.16 9.07
C GLU A 102 -0.25 17.25 10.12
N GLU A 103 -0.46 16.94 11.40
CA GLU A 103 -0.28 17.90 12.48
C GLU A 103 1.18 18.23 12.74
N SER A 104 2.10 17.27 12.60
CA SER A 104 3.54 17.53 12.67
C SER A 104 4.00 18.54 11.61
N ILE A 105 3.43 18.48 10.40
CA ILE A 105 3.76 19.43 9.33
C ILE A 105 3.13 20.81 9.61
N ARG A 106 1.85 20.84 10.01
CA ARG A 106 1.09 22.10 10.20
C ARG A 106 1.57 22.89 11.42
N ALA A 107 1.91 22.22 12.51
CA ALA A 107 2.30 22.86 13.76
C ALA A 107 3.76 23.37 13.79
N ASN A 108 4.63 22.85 12.92
CA ASN A 108 6.05 23.19 12.89
C ASN A 108 6.41 24.12 11.73
N PRO A 109 7.51 24.91 11.79
CA PRO A 109 7.89 25.91 10.78
C PRO A 109 8.56 25.31 9.53
N LEU A 110 7.92 24.35 8.87
CA LEU A 110 8.40 23.67 7.67
C LEU A 110 7.83 24.31 6.39
N ASP A 111 8.66 24.51 5.36
CA ASP A 111 8.24 25.07 4.07
C ASP A 111 8.09 24.00 2.97
N GLY A 112 8.76 22.86 3.15
CA GLY A 112 8.63 21.67 2.31
C GLY A 112 9.04 20.42 3.10
N VAL A 113 8.67 19.25 2.60
CA VAL A 113 8.83 17.99 3.36
C VAL A 113 9.39 16.86 2.50
N ILE A 114 10.38 16.15 3.03
CA ILE A 114 10.82 14.85 2.54
C ILE A 114 10.10 13.77 3.36
N LEU A 115 9.47 12.83 2.67
CA LEU A 115 8.76 11.71 3.27
C LEU A 115 9.62 10.45 3.10
N LEU A 116 10.20 9.93 4.18
CA LEU A 116 10.94 8.66 4.16
C LEU A 116 9.97 7.54 4.51
N ALA A 117 9.65 6.68 3.55
CA ALA A 117 8.71 5.57 3.70
C ALA A 117 9.25 4.27 3.09
N GLY A 118 8.78 3.12 3.56
CA GLY A 118 9.26 1.81 3.10
C GLY A 118 8.27 0.70 3.37
N CYS A 119 8.12 0.29 4.64
CA CYS A 119 7.16 -0.74 5.04
C CYS A 119 5.72 -0.38 4.60
N ASP A 120 4.92 -1.39 4.25
CA ASP A 120 3.60 -1.32 3.61
C ASP A 120 2.79 -0.03 3.86
N LYS A 121 2.42 0.23 5.11
CA LYS A 121 1.47 1.30 5.46
C LYS A 121 2.14 2.66 5.70
N THR A 122 3.46 2.73 5.77
CA THR A 122 4.18 4.01 5.93
C THR A 122 4.00 4.92 4.72
N THR A 123 4.09 4.36 3.51
CA THR A 123 3.90 5.10 2.25
C THR A 123 2.54 5.80 2.18
N PRO A 124 1.39 5.09 2.28
CA PRO A 124 0.10 5.77 2.22
C PRO A 124 -0.14 6.69 3.43
N ALA A 125 0.28 6.34 4.65
CA ALA A 125 0.07 7.20 5.81
C ALA A 125 0.77 8.56 5.67
N LEU A 126 2.03 8.56 5.21
CA LEU A 126 2.79 9.80 4.99
C LEU A 126 2.23 10.61 3.82
N LEU A 127 1.84 9.96 2.71
CA LEU A 127 1.20 10.66 1.59
C LEU A 127 -0.13 11.29 1.99
N MET A 128 -0.97 10.57 2.76
CA MET A 128 -2.27 11.08 3.23
C MET A 128 -2.10 12.32 4.10
N GLY A 129 -1.21 12.28 5.10
CA GLY A 129 -0.96 13.41 5.99
C GLY A 129 -0.36 14.62 5.24
N ALA A 130 0.63 14.37 4.38
CA ALA A 130 1.26 15.44 3.60
C ALA A 130 0.31 16.06 2.54
N ALA A 131 -0.52 15.24 1.90
CA ALA A 131 -1.53 15.71 0.93
C ALA A 131 -2.57 16.63 1.59
N SER A 132 -2.92 16.36 2.85
CA SER A 132 -3.87 17.18 3.62
C SER A 132 -3.28 18.58 3.93
N CYS A 133 -1.96 18.70 4.01
CA CYS A 133 -1.24 19.96 4.18
C CYS A 133 -1.03 20.71 2.85
N ASP A 134 -0.71 19.98 1.77
CA ASP A 134 -0.44 20.52 0.43
C ASP A 134 0.78 21.46 0.35
N LEU A 135 1.85 21.15 1.09
CA LEU A 135 3.18 21.75 0.87
C LEU A 135 3.90 21.06 -0.29
N PRO A 136 4.97 21.67 -0.84
CA PRO A 136 5.95 20.94 -1.62
C PRO A 136 6.45 19.72 -0.85
N ALA A 137 6.33 18.53 -1.45
CA ALA A 137 6.76 17.28 -0.83
C ALA A 137 7.35 16.32 -1.86
N ILE A 138 8.38 15.57 -1.44
CA ILE A 138 8.95 14.46 -2.20
C ILE A 138 8.98 13.23 -1.30
N MET A 139 8.57 12.09 -1.83
CA MET A 139 8.73 10.81 -1.14
C MET A 139 9.95 10.05 -1.64
N ILE A 140 10.72 9.51 -0.69
CA ILE A 140 11.83 8.61 -0.95
C ILE A 140 11.46 7.25 -0.37
N SER A 141 11.35 6.26 -1.25
CA SER A 141 11.18 4.86 -0.86
C SER A 141 12.48 4.31 -0.28
N GLY A 142 12.36 3.49 0.76
CA GLY A 142 13.50 2.82 1.39
C GLY A 142 14.24 1.89 0.45
N GLY A 143 13.50 1.18 -0.41
CA GLY A 143 14.00 0.16 -1.31
C GLY A 143 13.78 -1.27 -0.79
N PRO A 144 13.65 -2.25 -1.69
CA PRO A 144 13.49 -3.65 -1.34
C PRO A 144 14.77 -4.22 -0.74
N MET A 145 14.61 -5.30 0.02
CA MET A 145 15.70 -6.20 0.36
C MET A 145 16.32 -6.81 -0.91
N LEU A 146 17.54 -7.33 -0.75
CA LEU A 146 18.13 -8.27 -1.68
C LEU A 146 17.36 -9.59 -1.71
N ASN A 147 17.56 -10.38 -2.78
CA ASN A 147 16.98 -11.69 -2.96
C ASN A 147 17.39 -12.63 -1.81
N GLY A 148 16.43 -13.41 -1.29
CA GLY A 148 16.71 -14.47 -0.33
C GLY A 148 17.27 -15.70 -1.03
N LYS A 149 18.11 -16.48 -0.35
CA LYS A 149 18.77 -17.65 -0.95
C LYS A 149 18.71 -18.85 -0.03
N PHE A 150 18.02 -19.92 -0.45
CA PHE A 150 17.88 -21.16 0.32
C PHE A 150 18.17 -22.36 -0.59
N HIS A 151 19.12 -23.22 -0.17
CA HIS A 151 19.58 -24.39 -0.94
C HIS A 151 19.96 -24.08 -2.41
N GLY A 152 20.51 -22.89 -2.67
CA GLY A 152 20.93 -22.46 -4.01
C GLY A 152 19.84 -21.79 -4.84
N GLU A 153 18.60 -21.79 -4.37
CA GLU A 153 17.44 -21.20 -5.07
C GLU A 153 17.08 -19.83 -4.50
N ASP A 154 16.45 -19.00 -5.34
CA ASP A 154 15.85 -17.74 -4.90
C ASP A 154 14.58 -18.00 -4.09
N ILE A 155 14.48 -17.32 -2.95
CA ILE A 155 13.26 -17.26 -2.14
C ILE A 155 12.81 -15.81 -1.92
N GLY A 156 11.52 -15.56 -2.05
CA GLY A 156 10.85 -14.27 -1.95
C GLY A 156 10.13 -14.09 -0.62
N SER A 157 10.30 -12.91 0.00
CA SER A 157 9.59 -12.53 1.22
C SER A 157 8.06 -12.62 1.05
N GLY A 158 7.40 -13.24 2.01
CA GLY A 158 5.94 -13.43 2.01
C GLY A 158 5.50 -14.59 1.12
N THR A 159 5.77 -14.52 -0.19
CA THR A 159 5.29 -15.53 -1.16
C THR A 159 5.74 -16.94 -0.81
N ASP A 160 7.03 -17.14 -0.50
CA ASP A 160 7.52 -18.46 -0.13
C ASP A 160 7.18 -18.85 1.31
N VAL A 161 6.84 -17.89 2.19
CA VAL A 161 6.29 -18.21 3.51
C VAL A 161 4.96 -18.93 3.34
N TRP A 162 4.08 -18.43 2.46
CA TRP A 162 2.80 -19.09 2.14
C TRP A 162 3.04 -20.49 1.58
N ARG A 163 3.91 -20.63 0.57
CA ARG A 163 4.23 -21.92 -0.04
C ARG A 163 4.81 -22.90 0.96
N PHE A 164 5.87 -22.50 1.69
CA PHE A 164 6.54 -23.37 2.65
C PHE A 164 5.64 -23.77 3.81
N SER A 165 4.73 -22.89 4.26
CA SER A 165 3.75 -23.27 5.29
C SER A 165 2.82 -24.39 4.82
N GLU A 166 2.36 -24.35 3.56
CA GLU A 166 1.54 -25.41 2.98
C GLU A 166 2.36 -26.68 2.68
N ASP A 167 3.64 -26.53 2.31
CA ASP A 167 4.57 -27.66 2.11
C ASP A 167 4.83 -28.40 3.44
N VAL A 168 4.98 -27.68 4.55
CA VAL A 168 5.08 -28.29 5.89
C VAL A 168 3.76 -28.98 6.26
N ARG A 169 2.60 -28.32 6.07
CA ARG A 169 1.28 -28.90 6.37
C ARG A 169 0.94 -30.14 5.54
N SER A 170 1.43 -30.21 4.30
CA SER A 170 1.27 -31.36 3.41
C SER A 170 2.30 -32.46 3.66
N GLY A 171 3.41 -32.15 4.33
CA GLY A 171 4.55 -33.06 4.58
C GLY A 171 5.60 -33.07 3.46
N ALA A 172 5.54 -32.13 2.51
CA ALA A 172 6.51 -31.95 1.44
C ALA A 172 7.81 -31.25 1.89
N MET A 173 7.78 -30.50 3.00
CA MET A 173 8.94 -29.84 3.61
C MET A 173 9.04 -30.22 5.10
N SER A 174 10.26 -30.41 5.60
CA SER A 174 10.49 -30.66 7.03
C SER A 174 10.42 -29.37 7.84
N GLU A 175 10.05 -29.45 9.13
CA GLU A 175 10.11 -28.30 10.04
C GLU A 175 11.55 -27.75 10.17
N CYS A 176 12.56 -28.62 10.10
CA CYS A 176 13.96 -28.20 10.13
C CYS A 176 14.32 -27.32 8.92
N ASP A 177 13.94 -27.74 7.70
CA ASP A 177 14.17 -26.95 6.48
C ASP A 177 13.41 -25.63 6.53
N PHE A 178 12.19 -25.63 7.06
CA PHE A 178 11.39 -24.42 7.22
C PHE A 178 12.07 -23.38 8.15
N LEU A 179 12.61 -23.84 9.29
CA LEU A 179 13.35 -22.99 10.21
C LEU A 179 14.71 -22.53 9.64
N GLU A 180 15.39 -23.37 8.86
CA GLU A 180 16.61 -22.96 8.16
C GLU A 180 16.33 -21.83 7.15
N ALA A 181 15.24 -21.95 6.39
CA ALA A 181 14.82 -20.94 5.41
C ALA A 181 14.55 -19.55 6.03
N GLU A 182 14.22 -19.48 7.33
CA GLU A 182 13.97 -18.22 8.04
C GLU A 182 15.19 -17.27 7.98
N GLY A 183 16.38 -17.79 8.31
CA GLY A 183 17.63 -17.02 8.29
C GLY A 183 18.09 -16.64 6.87
N CYS A 184 17.61 -17.35 5.87
CA CYS A 184 17.90 -17.13 4.45
C CYS A 184 17.01 -16.08 3.78
N MET A 185 15.82 -15.82 4.34
CA MET A 185 14.77 -15.06 3.67
C MET A 185 15.04 -13.55 3.69
N ASN A 186 15.16 -12.96 4.87
CA ASN A 186 15.23 -11.50 5.05
C ASN A 186 16.66 -11.07 5.39
N ARG A 187 17.57 -11.21 4.41
CA ARG A 187 19.03 -11.17 4.59
C ARG A 187 19.71 -9.82 4.36
N SER A 188 18.95 -8.73 4.28
CA SER A 188 19.48 -7.36 4.13
C SER A 188 18.47 -6.32 4.63
N ALA A 189 18.89 -5.08 4.84
CA ALA A 189 17.96 -3.99 5.11
C ALA A 189 17.06 -3.74 3.89
N GLY A 190 15.80 -3.36 4.13
CA GLY A 190 14.81 -3.05 3.08
C GLY A 190 13.45 -3.68 3.35
N HIS A 191 12.46 -3.33 2.54
CA HIS A 191 11.12 -3.95 2.58
C HIS A 191 11.06 -5.25 1.77
N CYS A 192 9.91 -5.93 1.75
CA CYS A 192 9.68 -7.14 0.97
C CYS A 192 10.20 -7.03 -0.47
N MET A 193 10.93 -8.04 -0.95
CA MET A 193 11.58 -8.08 -2.28
C MET A 193 10.76 -8.80 -3.36
N THR A 194 9.48 -9.04 -3.08
CA THR A 194 8.46 -9.45 -4.05
C THR A 194 7.64 -8.23 -4.50
N MET A 195 6.70 -8.40 -5.43
CA MET A 195 5.70 -7.38 -5.78
C MET A 195 4.59 -7.30 -4.72
N GLY A 196 4.99 -7.21 -3.44
CA GLY A 196 4.10 -6.99 -2.30
C GLY A 196 3.59 -5.55 -2.22
N THR A 197 2.91 -5.21 -1.12
CA THR A 197 2.35 -3.86 -0.94
C THR A 197 3.44 -2.79 -0.91
N ALA A 198 4.55 -3.00 -0.18
CA ALA A 198 5.66 -2.05 -0.14
C ALA A 198 6.20 -1.70 -1.54
N SER A 199 6.55 -2.70 -2.35
CA SER A 199 7.03 -2.51 -3.73
C SER A 199 5.96 -1.88 -4.62
N THR A 200 4.71 -2.33 -4.51
CA THR A 200 3.58 -1.74 -5.25
C THR A 200 3.41 -0.26 -4.91
N MET A 201 3.42 0.11 -3.63
CA MET A 201 3.26 1.48 -3.19
C MET A 201 4.48 2.34 -3.52
N ALA A 202 5.69 1.78 -3.53
CA ALA A 202 6.89 2.46 -4.03
C ALA A 202 6.78 2.74 -5.54
N SER A 203 6.20 1.82 -6.32
CA SER A 203 5.90 2.03 -7.73
C SER A 203 4.80 3.07 -7.93
N VAL A 204 3.75 3.06 -7.10
CA VAL A 204 2.70 4.08 -7.10
C VAL A 204 3.29 5.47 -6.86
N VAL A 205 4.20 5.62 -5.90
CA VAL A 205 4.88 6.89 -5.61
C VAL A 205 5.58 7.48 -6.84
N GLU A 206 6.27 6.64 -7.61
CA GLU A 206 6.94 7.07 -8.84
C GLU A 206 5.92 7.33 -9.97
N ALA A 207 4.87 6.52 -10.09
CA ALA A 207 3.83 6.65 -11.11
C ALA A 207 2.93 7.89 -10.93
N ILE A 208 2.59 8.26 -9.69
CA ILE A 208 1.89 9.52 -9.38
C ILE A 208 2.83 10.72 -9.39
N GLY A 209 4.11 10.53 -9.69
CA GLY A 209 5.09 11.60 -9.85
C GLY A 209 5.59 12.24 -8.57
N ILE A 210 5.33 11.67 -7.38
CA ILE A 210 5.75 12.23 -6.08
C ILE A 210 7.12 11.68 -5.59
N GLY A 211 7.66 10.67 -6.28
CA GLY A 211 9.05 10.22 -6.15
C GLY A 211 9.90 10.66 -7.33
N MET A 212 11.22 10.77 -7.10
CA MET A 212 12.17 10.97 -8.19
C MET A 212 12.17 9.75 -9.14
N PRO A 213 12.52 9.90 -10.43
CA PRO A 213 12.64 8.75 -11.33
C PRO A 213 13.57 7.68 -10.75
N THR A 214 13.26 6.40 -10.97
CA THR A 214 13.92 5.20 -10.41
C THR A 214 13.67 4.93 -8.92
N ASN A 215 12.90 5.77 -8.23
CA ASN A 215 12.63 5.63 -6.80
C ASN A 215 12.08 4.26 -6.40
N ALA A 216 11.26 3.61 -7.22
CA ALA A 216 10.54 2.41 -6.82
C ALA A 216 11.45 1.19 -6.60
N ALA A 217 12.40 0.96 -7.51
CA ALA A 217 13.03 -0.35 -7.65
C ALA A 217 14.43 -0.46 -7.01
N ILE A 218 15.16 0.64 -6.80
CA ILE A 218 16.55 0.59 -6.30
C ILE A 218 16.58 -0.15 -4.93
N PRO A 219 17.34 -1.26 -4.79
CA PRO A 219 17.49 -1.96 -3.52
C PRO A 219 17.96 -1.05 -2.39
N ALA A 220 17.50 -1.31 -1.16
CA ALA A 220 17.79 -0.45 -0.01
C ALA A 220 19.28 -0.31 0.31
N VAL A 221 20.06 -1.35 0.00
CA VAL A 221 21.50 -1.40 0.26
C VAL A 221 22.36 -0.91 -0.91
N ASP A 222 21.75 -0.60 -2.05
CA ASP A 222 22.46 -0.11 -3.24
C ASP A 222 22.95 1.34 -3.04
N ALA A 223 24.15 1.65 -3.54
CA ALA A 223 24.74 2.99 -3.47
C ALA A 223 23.84 4.08 -4.10
N HIS A 224 23.12 3.75 -5.17
CA HIS A 224 22.22 4.65 -5.88
C HIS A 224 21.03 5.08 -5.03
N ARG A 225 20.62 4.30 -4.01
CA ARG A 225 19.55 4.70 -3.08
C ARG A 225 19.96 5.94 -2.29
N TYR A 226 21.20 5.99 -1.84
CA TYR A 226 21.75 7.12 -1.10
C TYR A 226 22.01 8.33 -2.01
N ALA A 227 22.44 8.09 -3.25
CA ALA A 227 22.59 9.15 -4.26
C ALA A 227 21.23 9.79 -4.60
N LEU A 228 20.19 8.98 -4.80
CA LEU A 228 18.82 9.44 -5.03
C LEU A 228 18.32 10.28 -3.85
N ALA A 229 18.58 9.85 -2.61
CA ALA A 229 18.17 10.58 -1.42
C ALA A 229 18.82 11.97 -1.32
N GLN A 230 20.11 12.08 -1.65
CA GLN A 230 20.80 13.37 -1.71
C GLN A 230 20.23 14.25 -2.84
N MET A 231 19.99 13.69 -4.03
CA MET A 231 19.35 14.41 -5.13
C MET A 231 17.94 14.92 -4.76
N ALA A 232 17.15 14.11 -4.05
CA ALA A 232 15.84 14.50 -3.55
C ALA A 232 15.94 15.62 -2.50
N GLY A 233 16.92 15.57 -1.61
CA GLY A 233 17.22 16.64 -0.65
C GLY A 233 17.56 17.97 -1.33
N LYS A 234 18.29 17.93 -2.45
CA LYS A 234 18.50 19.13 -3.28
C LYS A 234 17.20 19.59 -3.92
N ARG A 235 16.45 18.67 -4.53
CA ARG A 235 15.25 18.97 -5.31
C ARG A 235 14.13 19.58 -4.48
N ILE A 236 13.92 19.14 -3.25
CA ILE A 236 12.84 19.68 -2.40
C ILE A 236 13.04 21.17 -2.09
N VAL A 237 14.29 21.64 -1.96
CA VAL A 237 14.59 23.06 -1.75
C VAL A 237 14.19 23.89 -2.97
N GLU A 238 14.46 23.39 -4.17
CA GLU A 238 14.03 24.00 -5.44
C GLU A 238 12.51 24.02 -5.55
N MET A 239 11.83 22.92 -5.20
CA MET A 239 10.36 22.86 -5.21
C MET A 239 9.71 23.87 -4.26
N VAL A 240 10.31 24.15 -3.09
CA VAL A 240 9.84 25.22 -2.20
C VAL A 240 9.98 26.59 -2.83
N GLN A 241 11.01 26.82 -3.65
CA GLN A 241 11.19 28.08 -4.37
C GLN A 241 10.19 28.23 -5.52
N GLU A 242 9.87 27.13 -6.20
CA GLU A 242 8.88 27.03 -7.29
C GLU A 242 7.42 27.00 -6.80
N ASP A 243 7.20 26.81 -5.49
CA ASP A 243 5.89 26.49 -4.92
C ASP A 243 5.26 25.25 -5.58
N LEU A 244 6.08 24.24 -5.91
CA LEU A 244 5.62 23.00 -6.54
C LEU A 244 4.98 22.08 -5.49
N ARG A 245 3.71 22.33 -5.20
CA ARG A 245 2.90 21.61 -4.19
C ARG A 245 2.41 20.25 -4.67
N MET A 246 2.04 19.39 -3.73
CA MET A 246 1.46 18.08 -4.01
C MET A 246 0.23 18.17 -4.93
N SER A 247 -0.67 19.13 -4.74
CA SER A 247 -1.88 19.31 -5.57
C SER A 247 -1.60 19.66 -7.04
N LYS A 248 -0.40 20.17 -7.36
CA LYS A 248 0.02 20.41 -8.75
C LYS A 248 0.49 19.13 -9.46
N ILE A 249 0.82 18.09 -8.69
CA ILE A 249 1.36 16.80 -9.16
C ILE A 249 0.30 15.70 -9.08
N LEU A 250 -0.36 15.58 -7.92
CA LEU A 250 -1.40 14.59 -7.62
C LEU A 250 -2.74 14.97 -8.27
N THR A 251 -2.73 14.97 -9.59
CA THR A 251 -3.89 15.21 -10.46
C THR A 251 -4.62 13.91 -10.77
N ARG A 252 -5.84 14.02 -11.32
CA ARG A 252 -6.61 12.85 -11.79
C ARG A 252 -5.76 11.97 -12.71
N ASP A 253 -5.08 12.55 -13.69
CA ASP A 253 -4.22 11.84 -14.64
C ASP A 253 -3.10 11.05 -13.95
N ALA A 254 -2.50 11.60 -12.89
CA ALA A 254 -1.49 10.91 -12.09
C ALA A 254 -2.06 9.66 -11.38
N PHE A 255 -3.28 9.74 -10.83
CA PHE A 255 -3.95 8.59 -10.24
C PHE A 255 -4.33 7.54 -11.28
N GLU A 256 -4.82 7.95 -12.45
CA GLU A 256 -5.15 7.01 -13.54
C GLU A 256 -3.90 6.29 -14.07
N ASN A 257 -2.77 7.01 -14.18
CA ASN A 257 -1.47 6.39 -14.49
C ASN A 257 -1.09 5.35 -13.45
N ALA A 258 -1.24 5.66 -12.16
CA ALA A 258 -0.91 4.72 -11.10
C ALA A 258 -1.78 3.45 -11.12
N ILE A 259 -3.08 3.56 -11.43
CA ILE A 259 -3.97 2.39 -11.58
C ILE A 259 -3.46 1.46 -12.69
N ARG A 260 -3.14 2.01 -13.86
CA ARG A 260 -2.62 1.23 -14.99
C ARG A 260 -1.25 0.65 -14.67
N VAL A 261 -0.39 1.40 -14.01
CA VAL A 261 0.92 0.89 -13.54
C VAL A 261 0.73 -0.28 -12.57
N VAL A 262 -0.21 -0.20 -11.62
CA VAL A 262 -0.50 -1.30 -10.68
C VAL A 262 -0.92 -2.56 -11.43
N GLY A 263 -1.78 -2.45 -12.46
CA GLY A 263 -2.12 -3.59 -13.32
C GLY A 263 -0.92 -4.14 -14.10
N ALA A 264 -0.07 -3.24 -14.62
CA ALA A 264 1.09 -3.60 -15.42
C ALA A 264 2.21 -4.30 -14.63
N ILE A 265 2.31 -4.03 -13.34
CA ILE A 265 3.30 -4.67 -12.47
C ILE A 265 2.73 -5.89 -11.73
N GLY A 266 1.44 -6.20 -11.87
CA GLY A 266 0.77 -7.24 -11.07
C GLY A 266 0.74 -6.91 -9.58
N GLY A 267 0.48 -5.63 -9.28
CA GLY A 267 0.61 -5.05 -7.95
C GLY A 267 -0.42 -5.54 -6.93
N SER A 268 -0.16 -5.21 -5.67
CA SER A 268 -1.00 -5.53 -4.51
C SER A 268 -2.41 -4.94 -4.58
N THR A 269 -3.41 -5.69 -4.16
CA THR A 269 -4.81 -5.22 -4.03
C THR A 269 -4.95 -4.12 -2.99
N ASN A 270 -4.07 -4.06 -1.99
CA ASN A 270 -4.03 -2.97 -1.01
C ASN A 270 -3.83 -1.58 -1.65
N ALA A 271 -3.24 -1.51 -2.86
CA ALA A 271 -3.08 -0.24 -3.58
C ALA A 271 -4.42 0.42 -3.90
N VAL A 272 -5.51 -0.36 -4.07
CA VAL A 272 -6.88 0.14 -4.26
C VAL A 272 -7.29 1.01 -3.08
N ILE A 273 -7.24 0.45 -1.87
CA ILE A 273 -7.60 1.15 -0.64
C ILE A 273 -6.71 2.38 -0.42
N HIS A 274 -5.42 2.26 -0.71
CA HIS A 274 -4.45 3.32 -0.47
C HIS A 274 -4.61 4.49 -1.44
N LEU A 275 -4.76 4.25 -2.75
CA LEU A 275 -4.96 5.33 -3.73
C LEU A 275 -6.31 6.04 -3.53
N LEU A 276 -7.37 5.32 -3.19
CA LEU A 276 -8.67 5.94 -2.87
C LEU A 276 -8.55 6.89 -1.67
N ALA A 277 -7.84 6.48 -0.61
CA ALA A 277 -7.62 7.33 0.56
C ALA A 277 -6.77 8.57 0.23
N ILE A 278 -5.66 8.41 -0.51
CA ILE A 278 -4.80 9.53 -0.90
C ILE A 278 -5.56 10.50 -1.82
N ALA A 279 -6.36 10.00 -2.76
CA ALA A 279 -7.22 10.80 -3.62
C ALA A 279 -8.25 11.61 -2.79
N GLY A 280 -8.86 10.98 -1.79
CA GLY A 280 -9.78 11.62 -0.85
C GLY A 280 -9.14 12.77 -0.05
N ARG A 281 -7.87 12.66 0.34
CA ARG A 281 -7.13 13.75 1.02
C ARG A 281 -6.85 14.93 0.10
N ILE A 282 -6.35 14.67 -1.11
CA ILE A 282 -6.01 15.76 -2.03
C ILE A 282 -7.23 16.35 -2.74
N GLY A 283 -8.39 15.68 -2.65
CA GLY A 283 -9.65 16.12 -3.25
C GLY A 283 -9.82 15.71 -4.72
N VAL A 284 -9.13 14.65 -5.16
CA VAL A 284 -9.34 14.04 -6.47
C VAL A 284 -10.48 13.03 -6.36
N ASN A 285 -11.49 13.18 -7.21
CA ASN A 285 -12.55 12.18 -7.31
C ASN A 285 -11.96 10.90 -7.92
N LEU A 286 -12.00 9.79 -7.18
CA LEU A 286 -11.54 8.49 -7.60
C LEU A 286 -12.42 7.42 -6.94
N SER A 287 -12.82 6.42 -7.71
CA SER A 287 -13.78 5.38 -7.29
C SER A 287 -13.30 3.98 -7.67
N LEU A 288 -13.97 2.94 -7.17
CA LEU A 288 -13.72 1.57 -7.62
C LEU A 288 -14.05 1.38 -9.11
N ASP A 289 -15.00 2.13 -9.67
CA ASP A 289 -15.34 2.00 -11.09
C ASP A 289 -14.22 2.53 -11.99
N ASP A 290 -13.46 3.52 -11.51
CA ASP A 290 -12.23 3.98 -12.17
C ASP A 290 -11.18 2.86 -12.19
N TRP A 291 -11.01 2.12 -11.09
CA TRP A 291 -10.11 0.97 -11.04
C TRP A 291 -10.45 -0.11 -12.05
N ASP A 292 -11.74 -0.45 -12.18
CA ASP A 292 -12.16 -1.47 -13.15
C ASP A 292 -12.00 -0.98 -14.59
N SER A 293 -12.49 0.21 -14.88
CA SER A 293 -12.49 0.75 -16.24
C SER A 293 -11.08 0.98 -16.77
N LEU A 294 -10.18 1.51 -15.94
CA LEU A 294 -8.79 1.80 -16.29
C LEU A 294 -7.89 0.56 -16.24
N GLY A 295 -8.23 -0.44 -15.42
CA GLY A 295 -7.47 -1.69 -15.31
C GLY A 295 -7.74 -2.66 -16.47
N ARG A 296 -8.89 -2.58 -17.13
CA ARG A 296 -9.24 -3.42 -18.29
C ARG A 296 -8.27 -3.22 -19.45
N GLY A 297 -7.82 -4.33 -20.04
CA GLY A 297 -6.91 -4.31 -21.18
C GLY A 297 -5.48 -3.89 -20.83
N VAL A 298 -5.17 -3.69 -19.54
CA VAL A 298 -3.80 -3.45 -19.09
C VAL A 298 -3.12 -4.80 -18.86
N PRO A 299 -2.08 -5.16 -19.64
CA PRO A 299 -1.37 -6.41 -19.46
C PRO A 299 -0.40 -6.36 -18.28
N CYS A 300 -0.24 -7.46 -17.55
CA CYS A 300 0.83 -7.63 -16.58
C CYS A 300 2.15 -7.91 -17.33
N LEU A 301 3.11 -6.99 -17.21
CA LEU A 301 4.40 -7.03 -17.89
C LEU A 301 5.51 -7.59 -17.00
N VAL A 302 5.38 -7.44 -15.69
CA VAL A 302 6.48 -7.68 -14.75
C VAL A 302 6.43 -9.11 -14.23
N ASN A 303 7.49 -9.89 -14.52
CA ASN A 303 7.61 -11.31 -14.16
C ASN A 303 8.18 -11.47 -12.74
N LEU A 304 7.47 -10.98 -11.73
CA LEU A 304 7.88 -11.07 -10.33
C LEU A 304 6.89 -11.87 -9.50
N MET A 305 7.40 -12.53 -8.46
CA MET A 305 6.55 -13.12 -7.44
C MET A 305 5.62 -12.05 -6.83
N PRO A 306 4.34 -12.38 -6.55
CA PRO A 306 3.74 -13.72 -6.63
C PRO A 306 3.14 -14.09 -7.99
N SER A 307 3.06 -13.18 -8.96
CA SER A 307 2.45 -13.46 -10.27
C SER A 307 3.39 -14.22 -11.22
N GLY A 308 4.69 -14.07 -11.01
CA GLY A 308 5.76 -14.61 -11.86
C GLY A 308 6.91 -15.19 -11.03
N LYS A 309 8.11 -15.15 -11.60
CA LYS A 309 9.28 -15.91 -11.12
C LYS A 309 10.30 -15.11 -10.33
N TYR A 310 10.63 -13.89 -10.77
CA TYR A 310 11.80 -13.15 -10.28
C TYR A 310 11.48 -12.30 -9.04
N LEU A 311 12.49 -11.57 -8.55
CA LEU A 311 12.41 -10.68 -7.38
C LEU A 311 12.83 -9.24 -7.73
N MET A 312 12.69 -8.32 -6.77
CA MET A 312 12.87 -6.89 -7.02
C MET A 312 14.29 -6.48 -7.44
N GLU A 313 15.35 -7.23 -7.08
CA GLU A 313 16.69 -6.98 -7.62
C GLU A 313 16.71 -7.14 -9.13
N ASP A 314 16.13 -8.23 -9.63
CA ASP A 314 16.04 -8.51 -11.06
C ASP A 314 15.25 -7.41 -11.78
N PHE A 315 14.16 -6.93 -11.16
CA PHE A 315 13.36 -5.84 -11.71
C PHE A 315 14.13 -4.54 -11.84
N TYR A 316 14.89 -4.17 -10.81
CA TYR A 316 15.75 -3.00 -10.85
C TYR A 316 16.79 -3.11 -11.98
N TYR A 317 17.53 -4.22 -12.03
CA TYR A 317 18.57 -4.41 -13.05
C TYR A 317 17.99 -4.54 -14.47
N ALA A 318 16.75 -4.98 -14.62
CA ALA A 318 16.05 -5.02 -15.91
C ALA A 318 15.66 -3.63 -16.44
N GLY A 319 15.66 -2.59 -15.61
CA GLY A 319 15.29 -1.22 -15.98
C GLY A 319 14.25 -0.59 -15.06
N GLY A 320 13.69 -1.36 -14.11
CA GLY A 320 12.73 -0.90 -13.11
C GLY A 320 11.44 -0.33 -13.70
N LEU A 321 10.77 0.50 -12.90
CA LEU A 321 9.49 1.09 -13.27
C LEU A 321 9.53 2.00 -14.51
N PRO A 322 10.59 2.81 -14.75
CA PRO A 322 10.65 3.64 -15.96
C PRO A 322 10.50 2.84 -17.26
N ALA A 323 11.06 1.63 -17.32
CA ALA A 323 10.93 0.74 -18.47
C ALA A 323 9.49 0.25 -18.67
N VAL A 324 8.78 -0.04 -17.57
CA VAL A 324 7.36 -0.44 -17.61
C VAL A 324 6.48 0.71 -18.09
N ILE A 325 6.65 1.92 -17.53
CA ILE A 325 5.86 3.10 -17.91
C ILE A 325 6.07 3.43 -19.39
N ARG A 326 7.31 3.35 -19.88
CA ARG A 326 7.63 3.53 -21.30
C ARG A 326 6.88 2.53 -22.17
N ASP A 327 6.88 1.26 -21.80
CA ASP A 327 6.27 0.19 -22.60
C ASP A 327 4.74 0.24 -22.60
N LEU A 328 4.11 0.80 -21.57
CA LEU A 328 2.67 1.07 -21.55
C LEU A 328 2.23 2.11 -22.58
N GLY A 329 3.15 2.96 -23.06
CA GLY A 329 2.91 3.85 -24.19
C GLY A 329 1.69 4.75 -24.01
N ASP A 330 0.74 4.65 -24.95
CA ASP A 330 -0.47 5.48 -25.00
C ASP A 330 -1.48 5.20 -23.88
N LEU A 331 -1.27 4.14 -23.08
CA LEU A 331 -2.05 3.91 -21.87
C LEU A 331 -1.72 4.94 -20.77
N ILE A 332 -0.57 5.62 -20.85
CA ILE A 332 -0.11 6.58 -19.84
C ILE A 332 -0.41 8.01 -20.29
N HIS A 333 -0.95 8.82 -19.39
CA HIS A 333 -1.03 10.27 -19.50
C HIS A 333 0.37 10.86 -19.39
N ARG A 334 1.05 10.99 -20.53
CA ARG A 334 2.49 11.31 -20.61
C ARG A 334 2.85 12.71 -20.11
N ASP A 335 1.90 13.64 -20.15
CA ASP A 335 2.12 15.04 -19.75
C ASP A 335 1.94 15.28 -18.24
N ALA A 336 1.61 14.23 -17.46
CA ALA A 336 1.47 14.35 -16.01
C ALA A 336 2.79 14.84 -15.37
N LEU A 337 2.71 15.96 -14.64
CA LEU A 337 3.85 16.60 -13.98
C LEU A 337 4.40 15.75 -12.84
N THR A 338 5.73 15.81 -12.61
CA THR A 338 6.40 15.10 -11.52
C THR A 338 7.25 16.04 -10.67
N VAL A 339 7.70 15.57 -9.50
CA VAL A 339 8.49 16.35 -8.53
C VAL A 339 9.76 16.94 -9.10
N ASN A 340 10.37 16.33 -10.13
CA ASN A 340 11.60 16.85 -10.74
C ASN A 340 11.36 17.99 -11.75
N GLY A 341 10.10 18.45 -11.89
CA GLY A 341 9.71 19.53 -12.80
C GLY A 341 9.48 19.10 -14.25
N LYS A 342 9.72 17.83 -14.58
CA LYS A 342 9.44 17.23 -15.89
C LYS A 342 8.16 16.41 -15.86
N THR A 343 7.64 16.10 -17.04
CA THR A 343 6.52 15.18 -17.21
C THR A 343 6.97 13.72 -17.06
N ILE A 344 6.05 12.82 -16.71
CA ILE A 344 6.33 11.38 -16.61
C ILE A 344 6.78 10.79 -17.96
N GLY A 345 6.28 11.33 -19.07
CA GLY A 345 6.66 10.93 -20.42
C GLY A 345 8.08 11.32 -20.77
N GLU A 346 8.53 12.52 -20.39
CA GLU A 346 9.93 12.93 -20.57
C GLU A 346 10.88 12.05 -19.76
N ASN A 347 10.52 11.78 -18.49
CA ASN A 347 11.33 10.97 -17.58
C ASN A 347 11.52 9.51 -18.03
N THR A 348 10.60 8.97 -18.85
CA THR A 348 10.58 7.54 -19.21
C THR A 348 10.82 7.28 -20.69
N SER A 349 10.75 8.30 -21.56
CA SER A 349 10.86 8.18 -23.03
C SER A 349 12.04 7.35 -23.53
N THR A 350 13.20 7.41 -22.86
CA THR A 350 14.43 6.70 -23.22
C THR A 350 14.84 5.63 -22.21
N ALA A 351 13.98 5.33 -21.22
CA ALA A 351 14.27 4.37 -20.17
C ALA A 351 14.55 2.98 -20.77
N PRO A 352 15.73 2.39 -20.62
CA PRO A 352 16.08 1.11 -21.26
C PRO A 352 15.42 -0.08 -20.55
N CYS A 353 15.21 -1.17 -21.30
CA CYS A 353 14.87 -2.47 -20.74
C CYS A 353 15.99 -3.46 -21.07
N TYR A 354 16.73 -3.90 -20.07
CA TYR A 354 17.91 -4.75 -20.22
C TYR A 354 17.61 -6.24 -20.17
N ASN A 355 16.48 -6.64 -19.59
CA ASN A 355 16.08 -8.04 -19.50
C ASN A 355 14.58 -8.22 -19.77
N ARG A 356 14.27 -8.77 -20.95
CA ARG A 356 12.89 -9.01 -21.39
C ARG A 356 12.22 -10.22 -20.73
N ASP A 357 12.96 -11.07 -20.04
CA ASP A 357 12.36 -12.16 -19.25
C ASP A 357 11.75 -11.63 -17.93
N VAL A 358 12.32 -10.53 -17.41
CA VAL A 358 11.84 -9.85 -16.20
C VAL A 358 10.78 -8.79 -16.52
N ILE A 359 11.00 -7.96 -17.56
CA ILE A 359 10.02 -6.97 -18.03
C ILE A 359 9.59 -7.33 -19.45
N ARG A 360 8.45 -8.01 -19.52
CA ARG A 360 7.81 -8.46 -20.76
C ARG A 360 7.31 -7.26 -21.59
N SER A 361 7.15 -7.46 -22.90
CA SER A 361 6.53 -6.45 -23.76
C SER A 361 5.01 -6.54 -23.70
N VAL A 362 4.33 -5.46 -24.12
CA VAL A 362 2.86 -5.43 -24.29
C VAL A 362 2.37 -6.49 -25.30
N SER A 363 3.19 -6.86 -26.28
CA SER A 363 2.84 -7.89 -27.28
C SER A 363 2.96 -9.32 -26.74
N GLU A 364 3.84 -9.55 -25.76
CA GLU A 364 4.09 -10.86 -25.16
C GLU A 364 4.09 -10.77 -23.62
N PRO A 365 2.98 -10.32 -23.02
CA PRO A 365 2.92 -10.05 -21.58
C PRO A 365 2.92 -11.35 -20.77
N LEU A 366 3.16 -11.23 -19.47
CA LEU A 366 3.03 -12.35 -18.54
C LEU A 366 1.57 -12.81 -18.47
N VAL A 367 0.65 -11.85 -18.29
CA VAL A 367 -0.81 -12.06 -18.27
C VAL A 367 -1.47 -10.96 -19.08
N ARG A 368 -2.44 -11.31 -19.93
CA ARG A 368 -3.13 -10.34 -20.81
C ARG A 368 -3.99 -9.32 -20.05
N GLU A 369 -4.62 -9.76 -18.96
CA GLU A 369 -5.42 -8.91 -18.07
C GLU A 369 -4.75 -8.87 -16.69
N GLY A 370 -3.89 -7.87 -16.48
CA GLY A 370 -3.16 -7.63 -15.23
C GLY A 370 -3.89 -6.70 -14.27
N GLY A 371 -4.84 -5.89 -14.77
CA GLY A 371 -5.64 -4.99 -13.95
C GLY A 371 -6.45 -5.71 -12.88
N ILE A 372 -6.61 -5.05 -11.72
CA ILE A 372 -7.48 -5.54 -10.64
C ILE A 372 -8.92 -5.51 -11.14
N ALA A 373 -9.64 -6.63 -10.97
CA ALA A 373 -11.04 -6.72 -11.32
C ALA A 373 -11.90 -6.24 -10.13
N VAL A 374 -12.89 -5.38 -10.40
CA VAL A 374 -13.89 -4.98 -9.40
C VAL A 374 -15.18 -5.73 -9.63
N LEU A 375 -15.57 -6.56 -8.67
CA LEU A 375 -16.80 -7.36 -8.73
C LEU A 375 -17.97 -6.61 -8.09
N ARG A 376 -19.16 -6.80 -8.65
CA ARG A 376 -20.44 -6.28 -8.16
C ARG A 376 -21.48 -7.39 -8.11
N GLY A 377 -22.50 -7.21 -7.30
CA GLY A 377 -23.65 -8.11 -7.22
C GLY A 377 -24.30 -8.05 -5.85
N ASN A 378 -25.30 -8.90 -5.60
CA ASN A 378 -26.02 -8.88 -4.32
C ASN A 378 -25.12 -9.21 -3.11
N LEU A 379 -24.01 -9.93 -3.31
CA LEU A 379 -23.07 -10.25 -2.23
C LEU A 379 -22.12 -9.09 -1.87
N CYS A 380 -21.81 -8.22 -2.84
CA CYS A 380 -20.90 -7.09 -2.67
C CYS A 380 -21.42 -5.83 -3.39
N PRO A 381 -22.51 -5.20 -2.90
CA PRO A 381 -23.18 -4.11 -3.60
C PRO A 381 -22.27 -2.88 -3.78
N ASN A 382 -21.42 -2.58 -2.79
CA ASN A 382 -20.45 -1.47 -2.88
C ASN A 382 -19.13 -1.88 -3.54
N GLY A 383 -18.98 -3.16 -3.88
CA GLY A 383 -17.85 -3.70 -4.64
C GLY A 383 -16.99 -4.66 -3.83
N ALA A 384 -16.19 -5.42 -4.56
CA ALA A 384 -15.12 -6.28 -4.06
C ALA A 384 -14.02 -6.32 -5.11
N VAL A 385 -12.81 -6.75 -4.73
CA VAL A 385 -11.68 -6.82 -5.66
C VAL A 385 -11.08 -8.21 -5.75
N LEU A 386 -10.57 -8.56 -6.93
CA LEU A 386 -9.79 -9.77 -7.17
C LEU A 386 -8.59 -9.42 -8.06
N LYS A 387 -7.44 -10.05 -7.81
CA LYS A 387 -6.20 -9.87 -8.60
C LYS A 387 -6.07 -10.98 -9.64
N PRO A 388 -6.44 -10.77 -10.92
CA PRO A 388 -6.47 -11.85 -11.91
C PRO A 388 -5.09 -12.42 -12.23
N SER A 389 -4.04 -11.60 -12.14
CA SER A 389 -2.66 -12.01 -12.45
C SER A 389 -2.10 -13.10 -11.53
N ALA A 390 -2.72 -13.35 -10.38
CA ALA A 390 -2.33 -14.40 -9.45
C ALA A 390 -3.46 -15.41 -9.19
N ALA A 391 -4.55 -15.35 -9.94
CA ALA A 391 -5.68 -16.28 -9.83
C ALA A 391 -5.50 -17.47 -10.79
N THR A 392 -6.18 -18.57 -10.50
CA THR A 392 -6.22 -19.74 -11.40
C THR A 392 -7.27 -19.49 -12.48
N PRO A 393 -6.94 -19.54 -13.78
CA PRO A 393 -7.88 -19.19 -14.85
C PRO A 393 -9.18 -20.00 -14.83
N ALA A 394 -9.12 -21.29 -14.49
CA ALA A 394 -10.29 -22.16 -14.42
C ALA A 394 -11.27 -21.80 -13.29
N LEU A 395 -10.82 -21.07 -12.25
CA LEU A 395 -11.65 -20.67 -11.11
C LEU A 395 -12.22 -19.25 -11.27
N MET A 396 -11.83 -18.50 -12.30
CA MET A 396 -12.35 -17.14 -12.55
C MET A 396 -13.82 -17.12 -12.98
N LYS A 397 -14.38 -18.28 -13.33
CA LYS A 397 -15.81 -18.50 -13.52
C LYS A 397 -16.19 -19.78 -12.79
N HIS A 398 -16.79 -19.65 -11.60
CA HIS A 398 -16.99 -20.75 -10.67
C HIS A 398 -18.32 -20.61 -9.94
N CYS A 399 -18.97 -21.74 -9.67
CA CYS A 399 -20.15 -21.81 -8.82
C CYS A 399 -19.98 -22.96 -7.83
N GLY A 400 -20.16 -22.68 -6.54
CA GLY A 400 -19.90 -23.67 -5.48
C GLY A 400 -20.64 -23.37 -4.19
N ARG A 401 -20.71 -24.40 -3.34
CA ARG A 401 -21.32 -24.30 -2.00
C ARG A 401 -20.42 -23.52 -1.05
N ALA A 402 -21.01 -22.62 -0.27
CA ALA A 402 -20.31 -21.82 0.73
C ALA A 402 -19.95 -22.68 1.95
N VAL A 403 -18.67 -22.65 2.33
CA VAL A 403 -18.17 -23.11 3.63
C VAL A 403 -17.83 -21.89 4.45
N VAL A 404 -18.58 -21.65 5.52
CA VAL A 404 -18.62 -20.35 6.20
C VAL A 404 -17.83 -20.39 7.51
N PHE A 405 -16.99 -19.38 7.70
CA PHE A 405 -16.28 -19.10 8.95
C PHE A 405 -16.71 -17.71 9.45
N GLU A 406 -17.31 -17.64 10.63
CA GLU A 406 -17.83 -16.39 11.21
C GLU A 406 -16.71 -15.46 11.74
N SER A 407 -15.52 -16.01 12.01
CA SER A 407 -14.36 -15.28 12.52
C SER A 407 -13.05 -15.95 12.13
N ILE A 408 -11.94 -15.22 12.30
CA ILE A 408 -10.59 -15.77 12.09
C ILE A 408 -10.26 -16.89 13.10
N GLU A 409 -10.75 -16.78 14.34
CA GLU A 409 -10.63 -17.82 15.36
C GLU A 409 -11.36 -19.11 14.94
N GLU A 410 -12.57 -18.97 14.38
CA GLU A 410 -13.32 -20.12 13.89
C GLU A 410 -12.61 -20.80 12.72
N LEU A 411 -12.11 -20.03 11.75
CA LEU A 411 -11.32 -20.56 10.63
C LEU A 411 -10.17 -21.43 11.14
N HIS A 412 -9.34 -20.91 12.06
CA HIS A 412 -8.23 -21.67 12.62
C HIS A 412 -8.67 -22.92 13.37
N SER A 413 -9.83 -22.89 14.04
CA SER A 413 -10.34 -24.06 14.77
C SER A 413 -10.90 -25.17 13.87
N ARG A 414 -11.39 -24.83 12.67
CA ARG A 414 -12.12 -25.75 11.78
C ARG A 414 -11.32 -26.20 10.56
N ILE A 415 -10.40 -25.39 10.02
CA ILE A 415 -9.81 -25.63 8.70
C ILE A 415 -8.99 -26.93 8.61
N ASP A 416 -8.40 -27.35 9.72
CA ASP A 416 -7.61 -28.56 9.84
C ASP A 416 -8.42 -29.80 10.27
N ASP A 417 -9.72 -29.64 10.57
CA ASP A 417 -10.58 -30.77 10.93
C ASP A 417 -10.78 -31.69 9.70
N PRO A 418 -10.37 -32.97 9.76
CA PRO A 418 -10.57 -33.90 8.65
C PRO A 418 -12.06 -34.07 8.28
N ASN A 419 -12.96 -33.85 9.24
CA ASN A 419 -14.41 -34.00 9.07
C ASN A 419 -15.11 -32.74 8.54
N LEU A 420 -14.41 -31.62 8.37
CA LEU A 420 -14.98 -30.40 7.76
C LEU A 420 -15.59 -30.76 6.40
N GLU A 421 -16.88 -30.54 6.18
CA GLU A 421 -17.51 -30.84 4.88
C GLU A 421 -17.09 -29.79 3.83
N ILE A 422 -15.99 -30.08 3.13
CA ILE A 422 -15.41 -29.20 2.11
C ILE A 422 -14.71 -30.03 1.02
N ASP A 423 -14.88 -29.61 -0.23
CA ASP A 423 -14.22 -30.15 -1.41
C ASP A 423 -13.63 -29.03 -2.29
N GLU A 424 -12.90 -29.40 -3.34
CA GLU A 424 -12.25 -28.47 -4.28
C GLU A 424 -13.22 -27.56 -5.05
N THR A 425 -14.51 -27.88 -5.07
CA THR A 425 -15.55 -27.06 -5.74
C THR A 425 -16.22 -26.08 -4.79
N SER A 426 -15.97 -26.19 -3.49
CA SER A 426 -16.56 -25.33 -2.48
C SER A 426 -15.99 -23.91 -2.53
N VAL A 427 -16.75 -22.94 -2.02
CA VAL A 427 -16.34 -21.53 -1.86
C VAL A 427 -16.13 -21.24 -0.39
N MET A 428 -14.89 -20.91 0.00
CA MET A 428 -14.60 -20.55 1.39
C MET A 428 -15.01 -19.10 1.67
N VAL A 429 -15.77 -18.86 2.73
CA VAL A 429 -16.30 -17.54 3.09
C VAL A 429 -15.86 -17.19 4.51
N LEU A 430 -15.10 -16.10 4.65
CA LEU A 430 -14.67 -15.57 5.95
C LEU A 430 -15.31 -14.20 6.20
N LYS A 431 -15.96 -14.06 7.36
CA LYS A 431 -16.66 -12.85 7.78
C LYS A 431 -15.90 -12.10 8.87
N ASN A 432 -16.36 -10.89 9.17
CA ASN A 432 -15.94 -10.07 10.31
C ASN A 432 -14.43 -9.79 10.30
N CYS A 433 -13.83 -9.69 9.11
CA CYS A 433 -12.43 -9.39 8.91
C CYS A 433 -12.22 -8.03 8.21
N GLY A 434 -13.27 -7.24 8.08
CA GLY A 434 -13.28 -5.88 7.54
C GLY A 434 -12.70 -4.81 8.47
N PRO A 435 -12.81 -3.52 8.09
CA PRO A 435 -12.37 -2.39 8.91
C PRO A 435 -12.90 -2.47 10.34
N ARG A 436 -14.21 -2.54 10.56
CA ARG A 436 -14.79 -2.61 11.91
C ARG A 436 -14.74 -4.02 12.49
N GLY A 437 -14.86 -5.04 11.65
CA GLY A 437 -15.00 -6.43 12.06
C GLY A 437 -13.77 -7.00 12.76
N TYR A 438 -12.57 -6.83 12.18
CA TYR A 438 -11.38 -7.53 12.66
C TYR A 438 -10.91 -7.09 14.06
N PRO A 439 -10.76 -5.79 14.39
CA PRO A 439 -10.80 -4.55 13.59
C PRO A 439 -9.46 -4.20 12.90
N GLY A 440 -9.52 -3.30 11.92
CA GLY A 440 -8.36 -2.81 11.16
C GLY A 440 -8.19 -3.46 9.79
N MET A 441 -9.10 -4.36 9.38
CA MET A 441 -9.06 -5.07 8.10
C MET A 441 -7.75 -5.85 7.89
N ALA A 442 -7.56 -6.98 8.56
CA ALA A 442 -6.30 -7.72 8.51
C ALA A 442 -6.05 -8.44 7.17
N GLU A 443 -4.82 -8.89 6.95
CA GLU A 443 -4.40 -9.66 5.76
C GLU A 443 -4.68 -11.16 5.93
N VAL A 444 -5.95 -11.52 6.09
CA VAL A 444 -6.40 -12.90 6.36
C VAL A 444 -7.29 -13.48 5.25
N GLY A 445 -7.50 -12.74 4.15
CA GLY A 445 -8.35 -13.17 3.04
C GLY A 445 -7.77 -14.33 2.23
N ASN A 446 -6.44 -14.47 2.18
CA ASN A 446 -5.76 -15.62 1.56
C ASN A 446 -5.79 -16.85 2.48
N MET A 447 -7.00 -17.31 2.81
CA MET A 447 -7.22 -18.42 3.74
C MET A 447 -6.41 -19.66 3.35
N PRO A 448 -5.82 -20.38 4.34
CA PRO A 448 -5.16 -21.65 4.10
C PRO A 448 -6.17 -22.68 3.59
N LEU A 449 -5.72 -23.60 2.72
CA LEU A 449 -6.59 -24.68 2.26
C LEU A 449 -6.63 -25.82 3.29
N PRO A 450 -7.70 -26.63 3.32
CA PRO A 450 -7.75 -27.82 4.16
C PRO A 450 -6.62 -28.81 3.80
N PRO A 451 -5.89 -29.38 4.78
CA PRO A 451 -4.76 -30.28 4.50
C PRO A 451 -5.15 -31.50 3.64
N LYS A 452 -6.39 -31.97 3.78
CA LYS A 452 -6.92 -33.09 2.98
C LYS A 452 -7.06 -32.78 1.49
N LEU A 453 -7.22 -31.51 1.12
CA LEU A 453 -7.28 -31.07 -0.28
C LEU A 453 -5.88 -30.83 -0.85
N LEU A 454 -4.98 -30.25 -0.04
CA LEU A 454 -3.56 -30.13 -0.39
C LEU A 454 -2.93 -31.49 -0.70
N LYS A 455 -3.24 -32.52 0.10
CA LYS A 455 -2.77 -33.90 -0.13
C LYS A 455 -3.32 -34.53 -1.43
N LYS A 456 -4.40 -33.99 -2.00
CA LYS A 456 -4.92 -34.38 -3.33
C LYS A 456 -4.28 -33.59 -4.47
N GLY A 457 -3.38 -32.64 -4.17
CA GLY A 457 -2.75 -31.76 -5.14
C GLY A 457 -3.57 -30.52 -5.49
N VAL A 458 -4.62 -30.20 -4.71
CA VAL A 458 -5.37 -28.94 -4.86
C VAL A 458 -4.52 -27.80 -4.31
N THR A 459 -4.23 -26.81 -5.14
CA THR A 459 -3.38 -25.66 -4.79
C THR A 459 -4.12 -24.33 -4.76
N ASP A 460 -5.37 -24.29 -5.24
CA ASP A 460 -6.20 -23.09 -5.26
C ASP A 460 -7.69 -23.44 -5.12
N MET A 461 -8.43 -22.54 -4.48
CA MET A 461 -9.88 -22.56 -4.30
C MET A 461 -10.41 -21.12 -4.25
N VAL A 462 -11.67 -20.93 -4.63
CA VAL A 462 -12.34 -19.64 -4.48
C VAL A 462 -12.52 -19.30 -3.01
N ARG A 463 -11.96 -18.17 -2.61
CA ARG A 463 -11.97 -17.66 -1.23
C ARG A 463 -12.50 -16.25 -1.22
N ILE A 464 -13.39 -15.95 -0.28
CA ILE A 464 -14.14 -14.69 -0.26
C ILE A 464 -14.14 -14.12 1.17
N SER A 465 -13.85 -12.83 1.30
CA SER A 465 -13.92 -12.14 2.60
C SER A 465 -14.08 -10.62 2.47
N ASP A 466 -14.48 -10.00 3.58
CA ASP A 466 -14.37 -8.54 3.80
C ASP A 466 -12.94 -8.11 4.21
N ALA A 467 -11.97 -9.04 4.20
CA ALA A 467 -10.59 -8.81 4.60
C ALA A 467 -9.71 -8.23 3.48
N ARG A 468 -8.43 -8.01 3.82
CA ARG A 468 -7.35 -7.81 2.85
C ARG A 468 -6.56 -9.11 2.68
N MET A 469 -5.59 -9.10 1.79
CA MET A 469 -4.52 -10.11 1.76
C MET A 469 -3.17 -9.41 1.58
N SER A 470 -2.09 -10.11 1.88
CA SER A 470 -0.76 -9.61 1.55
C SER A 470 -0.61 -9.46 0.04
N GLY A 471 0.05 -8.39 -0.42
CA GLY A 471 0.39 -8.25 -1.84
C GLY A 471 1.21 -9.44 -2.38
N THR A 472 1.91 -10.14 -1.47
CA THR A 472 2.73 -11.32 -1.72
C THR A 472 1.93 -12.62 -1.88
N ALA A 473 0.62 -12.59 -1.64
CA ALA A 473 -0.27 -13.74 -1.75
C ALA A 473 -0.74 -13.98 -3.19
N TYR A 474 -1.22 -15.20 -3.42
CA TYR A 474 -1.72 -15.71 -4.69
C TYR A 474 -3.00 -16.55 -4.49
N GLY A 475 -3.62 -16.91 -5.62
CA GLY A 475 -4.83 -17.70 -5.73
C GLY A 475 -6.07 -16.88 -6.06
N THR A 476 -7.20 -17.58 -6.24
CA THR A 476 -8.48 -17.01 -6.68
C THR A 476 -9.24 -16.44 -5.48
N VAL A 477 -8.81 -15.27 -5.02
CA VAL A 477 -9.29 -14.65 -3.77
C VAL A 477 -10.04 -13.34 -4.05
N VAL A 478 -11.30 -13.27 -3.60
CA VAL A 478 -12.12 -12.06 -3.57
C VAL A 478 -11.96 -11.38 -2.21
N LEU A 479 -11.66 -10.09 -2.24
CA LEU A 479 -11.28 -9.30 -1.08
C LEU A 479 -12.12 -8.03 -1.00
N HIS A 480 -12.03 -7.35 0.14
CA HIS A 480 -12.57 -6.00 0.32
C HIS A 480 -14.06 -5.91 0.05
N ILE A 481 -14.82 -6.99 0.30
CA ILE A 481 -16.26 -6.94 0.15
C ILE A 481 -16.82 -5.80 0.99
N ALA A 482 -17.50 -4.89 0.30
CA ALA A 482 -18.16 -3.76 0.88
C ALA A 482 -19.67 -3.79 0.58
N PRO A 483 -20.53 -3.46 1.57
CA PRO A 483 -20.20 -3.26 2.98
C PRO A 483 -19.66 -4.54 3.65
N GLU A 484 -18.81 -4.39 4.66
CA GLU A 484 -18.27 -5.50 5.44
C GLU A 484 -19.37 -6.21 6.25
N ALA A 485 -19.11 -7.45 6.70
CA ALA A 485 -20.08 -8.22 7.47
C ALA A 485 -20.43 -7.54 8.81
N ALA A 486 -19.45 -6.94 9.48
CA ALA A 486 -19.65 -6.24 10.75
C ALA A 486 -20.50 -4.96 10.64
N ALA A 487 -20.65 -4.41 9.43
CA ALA A 487 -21.51 -3.28 9.12
C ALA A 487 -22.89 -3.70 8.57
N GLY A 488 -23.22 -4.99 8.61
CA GLY A 488 -24.49 -5.52 8.12
C GLY A 488 -24.54 -5.72 6.61
N GLY A 489 -23.38 -5.78 5.95
CA GLY A 489 -23.32 -6.09 4.51
C GLY A 489 -23.84 -7.50 4.19
N PRO A 490 -24.24 -7.77 2.94
CA PRO A 490 -24.79 -9.07 2.53
C PRO A 490 -23.90 -10.28 2.84
N LEU A 491 -22.57 -10.08 2.91
CA LEU A 491 -21.63 -11.11 3.36
C LEU A 491 -21.97 -11.68 4.74
N ALA A 492 -22.51 -10.87 5.66
CA ALA A 492 -22.92 -11.33 6.99
C ALA A 492 -24.04 -12.38 6.93
N LEU A 493 -24.85 -12.34 5.86
CA LEU A 493 -26.06 -13.14 5.70
C LEU A 493 -25.82 -14.49 5.03
N VAL A 494 -24.61 -14.74 4.51
CA VAL A 494 -24.23 -16.03 3.92
C VAL A 494 -24.33 -17.13 4.97
N LYS A 495 -24.90 -18.28 4.61
CA LYS A 495 -24.99 -19.47 5.46
C LYS A 495 -24.27 -20.64 4.81
N GLU A 496 -23.84 -21.58 5.65
CA GLU A 496 -23.26 -22.85 5.23
C GLU A 496 -24.15 -23.53 4.19
N GLY A 497 -23.57 -23.92 3.05
CA GLY A 497 -24.25 -24.62 1.96
C GLY A 497 -24.96 -23.73 0.93
N ASP A 498 -25.09 -22.42 1.12
CA ASP A 498 -25.59 -21.51 0.08
C ASP A 498 -24.70 -21.60 -1.18
N PHE A 499 -25.27 -21.43 -2.38
CA PHE A 499 -24.47 -21.37 -3.60
C PHE A 499 -23.97 -19.94 -3.88
N ILE A 500 -22.70 -19.83 -4.27
CA ILE A 500 -22.07 -18.56 -4.67
C ILE A 500 -21.51 -18.70 -6.07
N GLU A 501 -21.85 -17.73 -6.92
CA GLU A 501 -21.35 -17.61 -8.28
C GLU A 501 -20.33 -16.47 -8.40
N LEU A 502 -19.12 -16.81 -8.83
CA LEU A 502 -18.07 -15.89 -9.25
C LEU A 502 -17.98 -15.90 -10.77
N ASP A 503 -18.11 -14.73 -11.40
CA ASP A 503 -17.82 -14.53 -12.81
C ASP A 503 -16.99 -13.25 -12.97
N VAL A 504 -15.66 -13.41 -13.06
CA VAL A 504 -14.73 -12.29 -13.16
C VAL A 504 -14.93 -11.55 -14.48
N ASP A 505 -15.17 -12.24 -15.59
CA ASP A 505 -15.37 -11.61 -16.90
C ASP A 505 -16.60 -10.69 -16.89
N ALA A 506 -17.71 -11.17 -16.30
CA ALA A 506 -18.93 -10.40 -16.12
C ALA A 506 -18.89 -9.40 -14.95
N ARG A 507 -17.78 -9.35 -14.19
CA ARG A 507 -17.64 -8.58 -12.93
C ARG A 507 -18.75 -8.86 -11.92
N ARG A 508 -19.17 -10.12 -11.83
CA ARG A 508 -20.30 -10.54 -11.01
C ARG A 508 -19.87 -11.42 -9.85
N LEU A 509 -20.37 -11.08 -8.67
CA LEU A 509 -20.33 -11.94 -7.49
C LEU A 509 -21.73 -12.05 -6.89
N HIS A 510 -22.27 -13.26 -6.90
CA HIS A 510 -23.67 -13.48 -6.56
C HIS A 510 -23.85 -14.57 -5.51
N LEU A 511 -24.72 -14.30 -4.55
CA LEU A 511 -25.25 -15.26 -3.61
C LEU A 511 -26.59 -15.77 -4.15
N ASP A 512 -26.69 -17.05 -4.46
CA ASP A 512 -27.88 -17.69 -5.03
C ASP A 512 -28.93 -17.98 -3.94
N VAL A 513 -29.54 -16.90 -3.48
CA VAL A 513 -30.60 -16.85 -2.47
C VAL A 513 -31.62 -15.82 -2.94
N THR A 514 -32.91 -16.10 -2.77
CA THR A 514 -33.95 -15.15 -3.19
C THR A 514 -33.90 -13.86 -2.38
N ASP A 515 -34.37 -12.77 -2.98
CA ASP A 515 -34.38 -11.46 -2.32
C ASP A 515 -35.20 -11.49 -1.02
N GLU A 516 -36.31 -12.25 -0.97
CA GLU A 516 -37.13 -12.39 0.24
C GLU A 516 -36.38 -13.08 1.39
N GLU A 517 -35.56 -14.10 1.09
CA GLU A 517 -34.75 -14.76 2.11
C GLU A 517 -33.58 -13.87 2.57
N LEU A 518 -32.99 -13.08 1.67
CA LEU A 518 -31.96 -12.09 2.05
C LEU A 518 -32.54 -10.99 2.95
N GLU A 519 -33.71 -10.46 2.61
CA GLU A 519 -34.43 -9.48 3.45
C GLU A 519 -34.75 -10.06 4.82
N ARG A 520 -35.27 -11.29 4.87
CA ARG A 520 -35.55 -11.99 6.14
C ARG A 520 -34.29 -12.14 6.98
N ARG A 521 -33.20 -12.65 6.40
CA ARG A 521 -31.90 -12.80 7.08
C ARG A 521 -31.38 -11.44 7.57
N GLY A 522 -31.51 -10.40 6.76
CA GLY A 522 -31.12 -9.03 7.12
C GLY A 522 -31.90 -8.48 8.31
N SER A 523 -33.20 -8.75 8.39
CA SER A 523 -34.04 -8.34 9.53
C SER A 523 -33.71 -9.07 10.85
N GLU A 524 -33.15 -10.28 10.75
CA GLU A 524 -32.74 -11.10 11.89
C GLU A 524 -31.28 -10.85 12.30
N TRP A 525 -30.50 -10.17 11.45
CA TRP A 525 -29.09 -9.92 11.68
C TRP A 525 -28.88 -9.01 12.89
N LYS A 526 -27.85 -9.33 13.66
CA LYS A 526 -27.41 -8.53 14.82
C LYS A 526 -25.94 -8.17 14.63
N PRO A 527 -25.55 -6.93 14.93
CA PRO A 527 -24.16 -6.53 14.86
C PRO A 527 -23.29 -7.38 15.82
N PRO A 528 -22.02 -7.66 15.46
CA PRO A 528 -21.07 -8.32 16.35
C PRO A 528 -20.96 -7.62 17.71
N ALA A 529 -20.50 -8.36 18.73
CA ALA A 529 -20.48 -7.89 20.12
C ALA A 529 -19.65 -6.61 20.36
N GLN A 530 -19.94 -5.98 21.50
CA GLN A 530 -19.74 -4.56 21.85
C GLN A 530 -18.55 -3.82 21.21
N PRO A 531 -18.78 -2.59 20.69
CA PRO A 531 -17.72 -1.77 20.16
C PRO A 531 -16.66 -1.43 21.22
N PRO A 532 -15.43 -1.08 20.80
CA PRO A 532 -14.39 -0.63 21.72
C PRO A 532 -14.88 0.56 22.58
N GLN A 533 -14.63 0.48 23.89
CA GLN A 533 -15.18 1.46 24.84
C GLN A 533 -14.34 2.73 25.00
N ARG A 534 -13.06 2.71 24.62
CA ARG A 534 -12.12 3.85 24.78
C ARG A 534 -10.93 3.78 23.82
N GLY A 535 -10.18 4.88 23.75
CA GLY A 535 -8.89 4.96 23.05
C GLY A 535 -9.03 4.99 21.52
N TYR A 536 -7.91 4.79 20.83
CA TYR A 536 -7.87 4.86 19.36
C TYR A 536 -8.80 3.86 18.67
N TYR A 537 -8.99 2.67 19.25
CA TYR A 537 -9.89 1.66 18.68
C TYR A 537 -11.34 2.15 18.63
N LYS A 538 -11.77 2.91 19.66
CA LYS A 538 -13.11 3.52 19.66
C LYS A 538 -13.22 4.56 18.55
N LEU A 539 -12.24 5.48 18.47
CA LEU A 539 -12.19 6.50 17.42
C LEU A 539 -12.24 5.85 16.02
N TYR A 540 -11.42 4.83 15.80
CA TYR A 540 -11.38 4.10 14.55
C TYR A 540 -12.73 3.43 14.25
N TYR A 541 -13.29 2.68 15.20
CA TYR A 541 -14.56 2.00 15.00
C TYR A 541 -15.70 2.97 14.64
N ASP A 542 -15.78 4.10 15.34
CA ASP A 542 -16.84 5.10 15.16
C ASP A 542 -16.74 5.82 13.80
N HIS A 543 -15.52 6.06 13.29
CA HIS A 543 -15.27 6.96 12.16
C HIS A 543 -14.72 6.30 10.90
N VAL A 544 -14.28 5.04 10.96
CA VAL A 544 -13.72 4.38 9.78
C VAL A 544 -14.79 4.16 8.72
N MET A 545 -14.44 4.55 7.49
CA MET A 545 -15.19 4.32 6.26
C MET A 545 -14.93 2.91 5.72
N GLN A 546 -15.69 2.50 4.70
CA GLN A 546 -15.56 1.18 4.11
C GLN A 546 -14.39 1.09 3.12
N ALA A 547 -14.00 -0.13 2.74
CA ALA A 547 -12.83 -0.38 1.89
C ALA A 547 -12.95 0.22 0.48
N ASP A 548 -14.18 0.28 -0.07
CA ASP A 548 -14.53 0.94 -1.33
C ASP A 548 -14.31 2.46 -1.29
N GLN A 549 -14.13 3.03 -0.09
CA GLN A 549 -13.86 4.44 0.16
C GLN A 549 -12.45 4.65 0.74
N GLY A 550 -11.57 3.65 0.61
CA GLY A 550 -10.18 3.74 1.07
C GLY A 550 -9.97 3.53 2.57
N ALA A 551 -11.00 3.14 3.33
CA ALA A 551 -10.95 2.87 4.77
C ALA A 551 -10.30 3.99 5.61
N ASP A 552 -10.49 5.25 5.20
CA ASP A 552 -10.05 6.43 5.95
C ASP A 552 -11.02 6.74 7.11
N LEU A 553 -10.71 7.75 7.91
CA LEU A 553 -11.66 8.30 8.88
C LEU A 553 -12.46 9.42 8.23
N ASP A 554 -13.78 9.40 8.39
CA ASP A 554 -14.71 10.34 7.75
C ASP A 554 -14.35 11.83 7.95
N PHE A 555 -13.90 12.20 9.14
CA PHE A 555 -13.54 13.57 9.51
C PHE A 555 -12.17 14.02 9.00
N LEU A 556 -11.38 13.13 8.38
CA LEU A 556 -10.06 13.44 7.81
C LEU A 556 -10.06 13.61 6.29
N ILE A 557 -11.20 13.42 5.63
CA ILE A 557 -11.31 13.61 4.18
C ILE A 557 -11.09 15.09 3.82
N GLY A 558 -10.33 15.33 2.74
CA GLY A 558 -10.00 16.67 2.25
C GLY A 558 -8.68 17.22 2.81
N ARG A 559 -8.52 18.56 2.67
CA ARG A 559 -7.30 19.29 3.01
C ARG A 559 -7.53 20.27 4.16
N SER A 560 -6.64 20.23 5.14
CA SER A 560 -6.55 21.22 6.21
C SER A 560 -5.70 22.44 5.81
N GLY A 561 -4.86 22.33 4.79
CA GLY A 561 -3.93 23.36 4.37
C GLY A 561 -2.84 23.65 5.42
N THR A 562 -2.05 24.70 5.18
CA THR A 562 -0.87 25.04 6.02
C THR A 562 -0.87 26.47 6.54
N ASP A 563 -2.05 27.04 6.76
CA ASP A 563 -2.16 28.35 7.39
C ASP A 563 -1.41 28.36 8.73
N VAL A 564 -0.70 29.46 8.99
CA VAL A 564 0.07 29.61 10.23
C VAL A 564 -0.92 29.67 11.40
N PRO A 565 -0.82 28.75 12.39
CA PRO A 565 -1.70 28.76 13.55
C PRO A 565 -1.45 29.99 14.42
N ARG A 566 -2.31 30.19 15.43
CA ARG A 566 -2.12 31.27 16.40
C ARG A 566 -0.78 31.13 17.12
N GLU A 567 -0.16 32.26 17.43
CA GLU A 567 1.03 32.28 18.28
C GLU A 567 0.75 31.64 19.64
N SER A 568 1.74 30.93 20.18
CA SER A 568 1.59 30.16 21.41
C SER A 568 1.69 31.00 22.69
N HIS A 569 2.19 32.25 22.62
CA HIS A 569 2.54 33.09 23.78
C HIS A 569 2.33 34.59 23.66
#